data_AF-A0A7S2PHL7-F1
#
_entry.id   AF-A0A7S2PHL7-F1
#
_cell.length_a   1.000
_cell.length_b   1.000
_cell.length_c   1.000
_cell.angle_alpha   90.00
_cell.angle_beta   90.00
_cell.angle_gamma   90.00
#
_symmetry.space_group_name_H-M   'P 1'
#
loop_
_entity.id
_entity.type
_entity.pdbx_description
1 polymer ?
#
loop_
_entity_poly.entity_id
_entity_poly.type
_entity_poly.pdbx_seq_one_letter_code
_entity_poly.pdbx_strand_id
1 'polypeptide(L)'
;VGSASLAQVHRAVLQDGTPVAIKVQHANLEEVVSSDLCIARWLERAASVAFREEGFSLAWAIDEFEANVASEMDFSREAQNAASCRELFLGHQWLRDLVMVPRVHEAMSTRRILTMDFADGVPISQLCKAARGAHVPSQVPGAAGHRDAAGLVAQCLVDAFAAMFFTFGFVHCD
;
A
#
# COMPACT_ATOMS: atom_id res chain seq x y z
N VAL A 1 10.30 -11.85 0.31
CA VAL A 1 10.78 -10.45 0.23
C VAL A 1 9.79 -9.50 0.92
N GLY A 2 8.54 -9.95 1.14
CA GLY A 2 7.62 -9.44 2.16
C GLY A 2 6.39 -10.35 2.21
N SER A 3 5.62 -10.27 3.29
CA SER A 3 4.26 -10.82 3.36
C SER A 3 3.32 -9.63 3.53
N ALA A 4 2.31 -9.54 2.68
CA ALA A 4 1.15 -8.69 2.89
C ALA A 4 0.03 -9.54 3.55
N SER A 5 -1.04 -8.90 4.00
CA SER A 5 -2.21 -9.55 4.63
C SER A 5 -2.81 -10.66 3.77
N LEU A 6 -2.95 -10.44 2.45
CA LEU A 6 -3.66 -11.33 1.52
C LEU A 6 -2.72 -12.00 0.48
N ALA A 7 -1.44 -11.68 0.49
CA ALA A 7 -0.51 -12.07 -0.57
C ALA A 7 0.95 -12.15 -0.13
N GLN A 8 1.75 -12.87 -0.92
CA GLN A 8 3.20 -12.95 -0.78
C GLN A 8 3.90 -12.14 -1.85
N VAL A 9 5.01 -11.49 -1.49
CA VAL A 9 5.83 -10.73 -2.44
C VAL A 9 7.15 -11.44 -2.71
N HIS A 10 7.36 -11.75 -3.99
CA HIS A 10 8.53 -12.41 -4.54
C HIS A 10 9.36 -11.40 -5.33
N ARG A 11 10.68 -11.49 -5.24
CA ARG A 11 11.58 -10.75 -6.13
C ARG A 11 11.96 -11.65 -7.28
N ALA A 12 11.89 -11.12 -8.50
CA ALA A 12 12.27 -11.81 -9.72
C ALA A 12 13.02 -10.86 -10.66
N VAL A 13 13.45 -11.39 -11.81
CA VAL A 13 14.14 -10.63 -12.86
C VAL A 13 13.47 -11.00 -14.18
N LEU A 14 13.08 -9.99 -14.96
CA LEU A 14 12.50 -10.17 -16.29
C LEU A 14 13.57 -10.65 -17.29
N GLN A 15 13.10 -11.08 -18.47
CA GLN A 15 14.01 -11.56 -19.53
C GLN A 15 14.99 -10.49 -20.02
N ASP A 16 14.62 -9.22 -19.91
CA ASP A 16 15.48 -8.07 -20.25
C ASP A 16 16.45 -7.67 -19.12
N GLY A 17 16.42 -8.38 -17.98
CA GLY A 17 17.26 -8.10 -16.82
C GLY A 17 16.63 -7.15 -15.80
N THR A 18 15.42 -6.63 -16.04
CA THR A 18 14.75 -5.70 -15.12
C THR A 18 14.35 -6.40 -13.81
N PRO A 19 14.80 -5.93 -12.64
CA PRO A 19 14.36 -6.46 -11.35
C PRO A 19 12.90 -6.08 -11.07
N VAL A 20 12.09 -7.06 -10.65
CA VAL A 20 10.65 -6.86 -10.36
C VAL A 20 10.24 -7.46 -9.02
N ALA A 21 9.21 -6.87 -8.42
CA ALA A 21 8.44 -7.42 -7.32
C ALA A 21 7.12 -8.00 -7.85
N ILE A 22 6.83 -9.25 -7.49
CA ILE A 22 5.63 -9.99 -7.89
C ILE A 22 4.82 -10.29 -6.63
N LYS A 23 3.66 -9.65 -6.48
CA LYS A 23 2.68 -9.89 -5.42
C LYS A 23 1.71 -10.98 -5.90
N VAL A 24 1.64 -12.09 -5.17
CA VAL A 24 0.82 -13.26 -5.53
C VAL A 24 -0.17 -13.54 -4.40
N GLN A 25 -1.46 -13.55 -4.71
CA GLN A 25 -2.50 -13.91 -3.74
C GLN A 25 -2.37 -15.36 -3.28
N HIS A 26 -2.72 -15.63 -2.02
CA HIS A 26 -2.82 -17.00 -1.52
C HIS A 26 -3.85 -17.80 -2.32
N ALA A 27 -3.55 -19.07 -2.61
CA ALA A 27 -4.42 -19.91 -3.45
C ALA A 27 -5.86 -19.97 -2.92
N ASN A 28 -6.03 -20.16 -1.61
CA ASN A 28 -7.34 -20.35 -0.97
C ASN A 28 -7.92 -19.05 -0.39
N LEU A 29 -7.45 -17.88 -0.85
CA LEU A 29 -7.82 -16.59 -0.26
C LEU A 29 -9.35 -16.35 -0.23
N GLU A 30 -10.04 -16.61 -1.34
CA GLU A 30 -11.48 -16.38 -1.45
C GLU A 30 -12.29 -17.28 -0.52
N GLU A 31 -11.90 -18.55 -0.38
CA GLU A 31 -12.54 -19.50 0.53
C GLU A 31 -12.33 -19.11 1.99
N VAL A 32 -11.10 -18.70 2.35
CA VAL A 32 -10.78 -18.27 3.71
C VAL A 32 -11.55 -16.99 4.06
N VAL A 33 -11.50 -15.97 3.20
CA VAL A 33 -12.18 -14.69 3.43
C VAL A 33 -13.70 -14.88 3.53
N SER A 34 -14.30 -15.67 2.65
CA SER A 34 -15.75 -15.95 2.71
C SER A 34 -16.16 -16.71 3.98
N SER A 35 -15.34 -17.67 4.43
CA SER A 35 -15.55 -18.36 5.70
C SER A 35 -15.45 -17.40 6.89
N ASP A 36 -14.42 -16.55 6.92
CA ASP A 36 -14.20 -15.59 8.01
C ASP A 36 -15.34 -14.56 8.09
N LEU A 37 -15.81 -14.04 6.95
CA LEU A 37 -16.97 -13.14 6.88
C LEU A 37 -18.26 -13.82 7.38
N CYS A 38 -18.47 -15.09 7.03
CA CYS A 38 -19.60 -15.86 7.50
C CYS A 38 -19.58 -16.00 9.03
N ILE A 39 -18.43 -16.35 9.60
CA ILE A 39 -18.24 -16.48 11.05
C ILE A 39 -18.43 -15.12 11.73
N ALA A 40 -17.84 -14.05 11.19
CA ALA A 40 -17.98 -12.70 11.73
C ALA A 40 -19.45 -12.26 11.77
N ARG A 41 -20.21 -12.46 10.68
CA ARG A 41 -21.65 -12.16 10.62
C ARG A 41 -22.45 -12.99 11.63
N TRP A 42 -22.09 -14.25 11.83
CA TRP A 42 -22.73 -15.10 12.82
C TRP A 42 -22.48 -14.61 14.25
N LEU A 43 -21.23 -14.27 14.58
CA LEU A 43 -20.85 -13.72 15.88
C LEU A 43 -21.51 -12.37 16.16
N GLU A 44 -21.60 -11.50 15.15
CA GLU A 44 -22.28 -10.20 15.27
C GLU A 44 -23.76 -10.38 15.60
N ARG A 45 -24.46 -11.29 14.91
CA ARG A 45 -25.87 -11.58 15.19
C ARG A 45 -26.05 -12.14 16.59
N ALA A 46 -25.17 -13.05 17.03
CA ALA A 46 -25.22 -13.60 18.37
C ALA A 46 -25.00 -12.52 19.44
N ALA A 47 -24.01 -11.65 19.25
CA ALA A 47 -23.71 -10.54 20.15
C ALA A 47 -24.83 -9.49 20.16
N SER A 48 -25.39 -9.13 19.00
CA SER A 48 -26.51 -8.18 18.91
C SER A 48 -27.78 -8.70 19.60
N VAL A 49 -27.99 -10.02 19.59
CA VAL A 49 -29.08 -10.65 20.37
C VAL A 49 -28.78 -10.64 21.87
N ALA A 50 -27.55 -10.98 22.26
CA ALA A 50 -27.14 -11.07 23.67
C ALA A 50 -27.11 -9.71 24.37
N PHE A 51 -26.65 -8.67 23.67
CA PHE A 51 -26.48 -7.30 24.18
C PHE A 51 -27.49 -6.32 23.55
N ARG A 52 -28.73 -6.81 23.34
CA ARG A 52 -29.78 -6.02 22.69
C ARG A 52 -30.19 -4.82 23.54
N GLU A 53 -30.22 -4.96 24.86
CA GLU A 53 -30.65 -3.89 25.76
C GLU A 53 -29.67 -2.71 25.77
N GLU A 54 -28.39 -2.98 25.47
CA GLU A 54 -27.33 -1.98 25.31
C GLU A 54 -27.28 -1.39 23.89
N GLY A 55 -28.13 -1.86 22.97
CA GLY A 55 -28.17 -1.39 21.58
C GLY A 55 -26.94 -1.75 20.75
N PHE A 56 -26.24 -2.83 21.11
CA PHE A 56 -25.01 -3.24 20.44
C PHE A 56 -25.27 -3.76 19.01
N SER A 57 -24.56 -3.21 18.03
CA SER A 57 -24.44 -3.79 16.69
C SER A 57 -23.10 -3.43 16.06
N LEU A 58 -22.51 -4.43 15.38
CA LEU A 58 -21.28 -4.29 14.61
C LEU A 58 -21.52 -4.56 13.12
N ALA A 59 -22.78 -4.70 12.70
CA ALA A 59 -23.15 -5.03 11.33
C ALA A 59 -22.51 -4.06 10.32
N TRP A 60 -22.56 -2.76 10.62
CA TRP A 60 -21.96 -1.72 9.76
C TRP A 60 -20.46 -1.92 9.54
N ALA A 61 -19.72 -2.35 10.57
CA ALA A 61 -18.28 -2.54 10.46
C ALA A 61 -17.95 -3.80 9.66
N ILE A 62 -18.81 -4.83 9.76
CA ILE A 62 -18.67 -6.05 8.94
C ILE A 62 -18.99 -5.75 7.48
N ASP A 63 -20.03 -4.97 7.20
CA ASP A 63 -20.39 -4.56 5.84
C ASP A 63 -19.25 -3.74 5.20
N GLU A 64 -18.67 -2.80 5.95
CA GLU A 64 -17.50 -2.04 5.53
C GLU A 64 -16.28 -2.94 5.28
N PHE A 65 -16.00 -3.87 6.19
CA PHE A 65 -14.90 -4.82 6.04
C PHE A 65 -15.07 -5.74 4.82
N GLU A 66 -16.28 -6.22 4.55
CA GLU A 66 -16.59 -7.02 3.37
C GLU A 66 -16.37 -6.24 2.07
N ALA A 67 -16.81 -4.98 2.02
CA ALA A 67 -16.58 -4.12 0.86
C ALA A 67 -15.08 -3.86 0.62
N ASN A 68 -14.33 -3.59 1.69
CA ASN A 68 -12.90 -3.32 1.61
C ASN A 68 -12.07 -4.55 1.23
N VAL A 69 -12.34 -5.71 1.84
CA VAL A 69 -11.61 -6.94 1.49
C VAL A 69 -11.91 -7.39 0.05
N ALA A 70 -13.14 -7.20 -0.43
CA ALA A 70 -13.50 -7.47 -1.82
C ALA A 70 -12.74 -6.56 -2.80
N SER A 71 -12.49 -5.31 -2.41
CA SER A 71 -11.66 -4.36 -3.15
C SER A 71 -10.20 -4.82 -3.20
N GLU A 72 -9.63 -5.25 -2.07
CA GLU A 72 -8.24 -5.72 -2.00
C GLU A 72 -7.98 -7.04 -2.74
N MET A 73 -9.01 -7.89 -2.88
CA MET A 73 -8.92 -9.15 -3.65
C MET A 73 -8.84 -8.94 -5.17
N ASP A 74 -8.95 -7.72 -5.68
CA ASP A 74 -8.75 -7.41 -7.09
C ASP A 74 -7.53 -6.51 -7.32
N PHE A 75 -6.38 -7.14 -7.60
CA PHE A 75 -5.14 -6.41 -7.89
C PHE A 75 -5.18 -5.59 -9.18
N SER A 76 -6.20 -5.74 -10.02
CA SER A 76 -6.38 -4.86 -11.18
C SER A 76 -6.68 -3.43 -10.74
N ARG A 77 -7.37 -3.25 -9.60
CA ARG A 77 -7.64 -1.93 -9.00
C ARG A 77 -6.35 -1.32 -8.45
N GLU A 78 -5.56 -2.11 -7.73
CA GLU A 78 -4.25 -1.68 -7.21
C GLU A 78 -3.30 -1.30 -8.35
N ALA A 79 -3.28 -2.07 -9.44
CA ALA A 79 -2.50 -1.78 -10.64
C ALA A 79 -2.87 -0.42 -11.27
N GLN A 80 -4.17 -0.18 -11.47
CA GLN A 80 -4.67 1.08 -12.03
C GLN A 80 -4.36 2.27 -11.12
N ASN A 81 -4.62 2.13 -9.81
CA ASN A 81 -4.32 3.17 -8.84
C ASN A 81 -2.81 3.49 -8.80
N ALA A 82 -1.95 2.48 -8.84
CA ALA A 82 -0.50 2.68 -8.88
C ALA A 82 -0.05 3.37 -10.17
N ALA A 83 -0.62 3.02 -11.32
CA ALA A 83 -0.33 3.67 -12.60
C ALA A 83 -0.74 5.16 -12.57
N SER A 84 -1.95 5.49 -12.13
CA SER A 84 -2.41 6.88 -12.00
C SER A 84 -1.57 7.67 -11.00
N CYS A 85 -1.26 7.06 -9.85
CA CYS A 85 -0.41 7.66 -8.82
C CYS A 85 0.98 8.00 -9.41
N ARG A 86 1.58 7.06 -10.16
CA ARG A 86 2.87 7.27 -10.83
C ARG A 86 2.83 8.45 -11.79
N GLU A 87 1.80 8.58 -12.62
CA GLU A 87 1.65 9.69 -13.55
C GLU A 87 1.57 11.05 -12.84
N LEU A 88 0.79 11.12 -11.75
CA LEU A 88 0.64 12.32 -10.94
C LEU A 88 1.96 12.76 -10.30
N PHE A 89 2.70 11.83 -9.71
CA PHE A 89 4.00 12.14 -9.10
C PHE A 89 5.06 12.51 -10.14
N LEU A 90 5.10 11.86 -11.31
CA LEU A 90 6.01 12.22 -12.40
C LEU A 90 5.72 13.61 -12.97
N GLY A 91 4.44 14.01 -13.02
CA GLY A 91 4.02 15.34 -13.45
C GLY A 91 4.32 16.46 -12.44
N HIS A 92 4.57 16.12 -11.17
CA HIS A 92 4.80 17.10 -10.12
C HIS A 92 6.26 17.58 -10.08
N GLN A 93 6.47 18.88 -10.29
CA GLN A 93 7.81 19.46 -10.51
C GLN A 93 8.83 19.17 -9.40
N TRP A 94 8.41 19.25 -8.13
CA TRP A 94 9.28 19.00 -6.97
C TRP A 94 9.34 17.51 -6.58
N LEU A 95 8.17 16.89 -6.38
CA LEU A 95 8.06 15.53 -5.88
C LEU A 95 8.54 14.43 -6.84
N ARG A 96 8.58 14.67 -8.16
CA ARG A 96 9.08 13.66 -9.12
C ARG A 96 10.50 13.16 -8.84
N ASP A 97 11.33 13.99 -8.22
CA ASP A 97 12.72 13.69 -7.90
C ASP A 97 12.90 13.14 -6.47
N LEU A 98 11.81 13.08 -5.68
CA LEU A 98 11.77 12.66 -4.28
C LEU A 98 10.92 11.41 -4.03
N VAL A 99 9.87 11.22 -4.84
CA VAL A 99 8.89 10.14 -4.72
C VAL A 99 8.94 9.30 -5.98
N MET A 100 9.25 8.02 -5.82
CA MET A 100 9.21 7.05 -6.89
C MET A 100 8.06 6.07 -6.65
N VAL A 101 7.13 6.00 -7.59
CA VAL A 101 6.08 4.98 -7.62
C VAL A 101 6.49 3.89 -8.62
N PRO A 102 6.66 2.62 -8.20
CA PRO A 102 7.08 1.54 -9.10
C PRO A 102 6.20 1.44 -10.35
N ARG A 103 6.80 1.18 -11.52
CA ARG A 103 6.02 0.95 -12.74
C ARG A 103 5.32 -0.40 -12.63
N VAL A 104 4.04 -0.42 -12.98
CA VAL A 104 3.28 -1.67 -13.13
C VAL A 104 3.56 -2.29 -14.49
N HIS A 105 3.81 -3.60 -14.51
CA HIS A 105 3.94 -4.41 -15.72
C HIS A 105 2.60 -5.05 -16.04
N GLU A 106 1.73 -4.30 -16.73
CA GLU A 106 0.34 -4.70 -17.01
C GLU A 106 0.23 -6.05 -17.72
N ALA A 107 1.08 -6.30 -18.72
CA ALA A 107 1.12 -7.56 -19.46
C ALA A 107 1.48 -8.79 -18.59
N MET A 108 2.02 -8.55 -17.39
CA MET A 108 2.41 -9.58 -16.42
C MET A 108 1.59 -9.46 -15.12
N SER A 109 0.46 -8.75 -15.17
CA SER A 109 -0.43 -8.55 -14.04
C SER A 109 -1.82 -9.08 -14.37
N THR A 110 -2.51 -9.59 -13.35
CA THR A 110 -3.86 -10.14 -13.40
C THR A 110 -4.58 -9.75 -12.11
N ARG A 111 -5.86 -10.13 -11.99
CA ARG A 111 -6.61 -9.97 -10.73
C ARG A 111 -5.91 -10.56 -9.49
N ARG A 112 -5.08 -11.59 -9.65
CA ARG A 112 -4.45 -12.34 -8.54
C ARG A 112 -2.93 -12.18 -8.45
N ILE A 113 -2.31 -11.54 -9.46
CA ILE A 113 -0.86 -11.35 -9.57
C ILE A 113 -0.59 -9.90 -9.95
N LEU A 114 0.19 -9.18 -9.17
CA LEU A 114 0.62 -7.82 -9.50
C LEU A 114 2.14 -7.79 -9.65
N THR A 115 2.60 -7.42 -10.84
CA THR A 115 4.03 -7.31 -11.16
C THR A 115 4.41 -5.84 -11.30
N MET A 116 5.41 -5.40 -10.54
CA MET A 116 5.89 -4.02 -10.54
C MET A 116 7.43 -3.96 -10.48
N ASP A 117 8.01 -2.82 -10.85
CA ASP A 117 9.45 -2.59 -10.66
C ASP A 117 9.87 -2.86 -9.21
N PHE A 118 11.04 -3.47 -9.02
CA PHE A 118 11.57 -3.68 -7.68
C PHE A 118 12.15 -2.37 -7.12
N ALA A 119 11.54 -1.82 -6.09
CA ALA A 119 12.10 -0.70 -5.33
C ALA A 119 13.08 -1.22 -4.28
N ASP A 120 14.35 -0.90 -4.44
CA ASP A 120 15.39 -1.19 -3.45
C ASP A 120 15.57 0.00 -2.50
N GLY A 121 15.67 -0.26 -1.20
CA GLY A 121 15.75 0.79 -0.20
C GLY A 121 15.59 0.31 1.24
N VAL A 122 15.71 1.24 2.18
CA VAL A 122 15.54 0.99 3.61
C VAL A 122 14.07 1.20 3.99
N PRO A 123 13.37 0.19 4.54
CA PRO A 123 12.00 0.36 5.00
C PRO A 123 11.89 1.49 6.04
N ILE A 124 10.85 2.33 5.96
CA ILE A 124 10.63 3.46 6.88
C ILE A 124 10.61 2.98 8.35
N SER A 125 10.03 1.80 8.60
CA SER A 125 9.99 1.18 9.94
C SER A 125 11.37 0.87 10.52
N GLN A 126 12.37 0.62 9.66
CA GLN A 126 13.77 0.44 10.05
C GLN A 126 14.50 1.78 10.08
N LEU A 127 14.16 2.73 9.21
CA LEU A 127 14.71 4.08 9.21
C LEU A 127 14.46 4.75 10.58
N CYS A 128 13.26 4.65 11.13
CA CYS A 128 12.95 5.17 12.46
C CYS A 128 13.79 4.55 13.59
N LYS A 129 14.30 3.32 13.39
CA LYS A 129 15.14 2.60 14.36
C LYS A 129 16.63 2.88 14.17
N ALA A 130 17.09 3.04 12.94
CA ALA A 130 18.50 3.11 12.57
C ALA A 130 19.02 4.54 12.31
N ALA A 131 18.15 5.49 11.97
CA ALA A 131 18.55 6.75 11.34
C ALA A 131 18.54 7.99 12.24
N ARG A 132 18.46 7.84 13.58
CA ARG A 132 18.77 8.96 14.49
C ARG A 132 20.27 9.29 14.36
N GLY A 133 20.62 10.14 13.40
CA GLY A 133 22.00 10.54 13.08
C GLY A 133 22.60 9.99 11.78
N ALA A 134 21.83 9.28 10.93
CA ALA A 134 22.34 8.83 9.63
C ALA A 134 22.44 10.02 8.66
N HIS A 135 23.64 10.26 8.13
CA HIS A 135 23.92 11.35 7.20
C HIS A 135 23.19 11.14 5.87
N VAL A 136 22.46 12.16 5.42
CA VAL A 136 21.91 12.21 4.06
C VAL A 136 22.99 12.71 3.13
N PRO A 137 23.36 11.97 2.07
CA PRO A 137 24.25 12.50 1.05
C PRO A 137 23.71 13.83 0.52
N SER A 138 24.56 14.86 0.46
CA SER A 138 24.18 16.20 -0.02
C SER A 138 23.63 16.25 -1.46
N GLN A 139 23.79 15.15 -2.20
CA GLN A 139 23.32 14.96 -3.57
C GLN A 139 21.83 14.58 -3.65
N VAL A 140 21.21 14.20 -2.53
CA VAL A 140 19.78 13.88 -2.51
C VAL A 140 18.98 15.19 -2.66
N PRO A 141 18.03 15.29 -3.61
CA PRO A 141 17.15 16.44 -3.73
C PRO A 141 16.48 16.75 -2.39
N GLY A 142 16.37 18.03 -2.04
CA GLY A 142 15.77 18.43 -0.75
C GLY A 142 16.62 18.14 0.50
N ALA A 143 17.81 17.54 0.41
CA ALA A 143 18.66 17.28 1.59
C ALA A 143 19.15 18.57 2.28
N ALA A 144 19.22 19.68 1.55
CA ALA A 144 19.60 20.99 2.09
C ALA A 144 18.55 21.47 3.10
N GLY A 145 18.90 21.43 4.39
CA GLY A 145 18.04 21.88 5.49
C GLY A 145 17.60 20.77 6.46
N HIS A 146 17.87 19.50 6.14
CA HIS A 146 17.54 18.37 7.01
C HIS A 146 18.79 17.84 7.73
N ARG A 147 18.63 17.54 9.03
CA ARG A 147 19.74 17.06 9.89
C ARG A 147 20.07 15.59 9.66
N ASP A 148 19.10 14.79 9.25
CA ASP A 148 19.22 13.36 9.03
C ASP A 148 18.20 12.85 7.98
N ALA A 149 18.35 11.58 7.57
CA ALA A 149 17.49 10.94 6.59
C ALA A 149 16.05 10.83 7.05
N ALA A 150 15.83 10.66 8.36
CA ALA A 150 14.49 10.59 8.92
C ALA A 150 13.73 11.91 8.73
N GLY A 151 14.38 13.05 8.94
CA GLY A 151 13.78 14.37 8.73
C GLY A 151 13.41 14.64 7.28
N LEU A 152 14.26 14.23 6.33
CA LEU A 152 13.97 14.37 4.89
C LEU A 152 12.79 13.50 4.47
N VAL A 153 12.78 12.22 4.86
CA VAL A 153 11.69 11.30 4.54
C VAL A 153 10.37 11.77 5.16
N ALA A 154 10.40 12.25 6.41
CA ALA A 154 9.21 12.79 7.05
C ALA A 154 8.63 14.00 6.30
N GLN A 155 9.47 14.94 5.87
CA GLN A 155 9.02 16.08 5.06
C GLN A 155 8.47 15.62 3.71
N CYS A 156 9.15 14.69 3.03
CA CYS A 156 8.70 14.12 1.77
C CYS A 156 7.31 13.46 1.90
N LEU A 157 7.06 12.72 2.98
CA LEU A 157 5.75 12.11 3.25
C LEU A 157 4.66 13.16 3.44
N VAL A 158 4.94 14.24 4.18
CA VAL A 158 3.99 15.34 4.39
C VAL A 158 3.69 16.04 3.06
N ASP A 159 4.72 16.36 2.28
CA ASP A 159 4.57 17.02 0.99
C ASP A 159 3.82 16.14 -0.02
N ALA A 160 4.12 14.84 -0.05
CA ALA A 160 3.43 13.88 -0.90
C ALA A 160 1.95 13.75 -0.52
N PHE A 161 1.63 13.67 0.77
CA PHE A 161 0.25 13.64 1.25
C PHE A 161 -0.50 14.94 0.94
N ALA A 162 0.13 16.09 1.16
CA ALA A 162 -0.44 17.38 0.82
C ALA A 162 -0.69 17.51 -0.70
N ALA A 163 0.23 17.04 -1.54
CA ALA A 163 0.06 17.04 -2.98
C ALA A 163 -1.10 16.14 -3.42
N MET A 164 -1.21 14.93 -2.87
CA MET A 164 -2.35 14.03 -3.10
C MET A 164 -3.69 14.71 -2.83
N PHE A 165 -3.81 15.37 -1.68
CA PHE A 165 -5.06 15.99 -1.27
C PHE A 165 -5.37 17.32 -2.00
N PHE A 166 -4.41 18.24 -2.03
CA PHE A 166 -4.64 19.62 -2.48
C PHE A 166 -4.30 19.87 -3.94
N THR A 167 -3.50 19.00 -4.57
CA THR A 167 -3.04 19.20 -5.96
C THR A 167 -3.60 18.14 -6.90
N PHE A 168 -3.50 16.87 -6.54
CA PHE A 168 -3.89 15.78 -7.42
C PHE A 168 -5.40 15.53 -7.42
N GLY A 169 -6.07 15.80 -6.29
CA GLY A 169 -7.47 15.38 -6.10
C GLY A 169 -7.62 13.85 -6.10
N PHE A 170 -6.51 13.13 -5.88
CA PHE A 170 -6.41 11.69 -5.83
C PHE A 170 -5.52 11.33 -4.65
N VAL A 171 -6.06 10.54 -3.73
CA VAL A 171 -5.34 10.08 -2.55
C VAL A 171 -5.14 8.59 -2.66
N HIS A 172 -3.88 8.16 -2.55
CA HIS A 172 -3.58 6.77 -2.27
C HIS A 172 -3.93 6.51 -0.81
N CYS A 173 -5.10 5.90 -0.58
CA CYS A 173 -5.54 5.42 0.72
C CYS A 173 -5.37 3.90 0.79
N ASP A 174 -5.05 3.42 1.99
CA ASP A 174 -5.32 2.04 2.41
C ASP A 174 -6.81 1.90 2.76
#